data_AF-G3APQ7-F1
#
_entry.id   AF-G3APQ7-F1
#
_cell.length_a   1.000
_cell.length_b   1.000
_cell.length_c   1.000
_cell.angle_alpha   90.00
_cell.angle_beta   90.00
_cell.angle_gamma   90.00
#
_symmetry.space_group_name_H-M   'P 1'
#
loop_
_entity.id
_entity.type
_entity.pdbx_description
1 polymer ?
#
loop_
_entity_poly.entity_id
_entity_poly.type
_entity_poly.pdbx_seq_one_letter_code
_entity_poly.pdbx_strand_id
1 'polypeptide(L)'
;EAPIVWQHLEAPLFSMRAMAKEVPLKENTILPVIMSFLVQLPEHPKIRYAATLVLGRYSEWTSKNPQFLEPQLNYITKGFEVSKGTTDDGIIIAASRALMYFCQDCSVLLVNYLEQLYMLYGQVKDQLDLESTFELVDGLAHVISKIPQENMYKTLEMFITPTLNVLIEDSNHSTPNFKVIADQVEILTIFVQVLKCPDFDSPNPYPIAELFMDKIYPISSQLLSKFGSSIAISESNCKLIKSAVQSFSFHLNKILADLANLLVSGFKTTNFGCYLWVSGVLIREFGDDYYSNQETKESIHQFGLQQCFNFFEILSLKQNEEQLKQIPDVIEDFFRMMNDLLMFYPFKLISNFELLTSTLNAVNLTLTVINEFDPIISCVHFLIDFISWGMPHPPISLFDDEDPAPLRAEVQRFLILNNNGCELLRVVLNGLIFRFHNDVQQDVNDLILKILVVASTADPSTSNLPVQWLREVVTGLPNSSSKEIDRLINTVSAALPNKDNRKVRSALRDFVSWYSRKNVTPRSEF
;
A
#
# COMPACT_ATOMS: atom_id res chain seq x y z
N GLU A 1 -52.92 -17.31 -18.20
CA GLU A 1 -51.62 -18.01 -18.11
C GLU A 1 -51.33 -18.30 -16.65
N ALA A 2 -50.76 -19.47 -16.33
CA ALA A 2 -50.36 -19.76 -14.95
C ALA A 2 -49.22 -18.81 -14.52
N PRO A 3 -49.20 -18.32 -13.27
CA PRO A 3 -48.14 -17.42 -12.82
C PRO A 3 -46.78 -18.12 -12.90
N ILE A 4 -45.80 -17.44 -13.49
CA ILE A 4 -44.42 -17.93 -13.58
C ILE A 4 -43.88 -18.11 -12.17
N VAL A 5 -43.61 -19.36 -11.78
CA VAL A 5 -42.98 -19.67 -10.49
C VAL A 5 -41.48 -19.43 -10.62
N TRP A 6 -41.09 -18.16 -10.55
CA TRP A 6 -39.73 -17.70 -10.80
C TRP A 6 -38.68 -18.35 -9.88
N GLN A 7 -39.08 -18.79 -8.68
CA GLN A 7 -38.20 -19.47 -7.72
C GLN A 7 -37.62 -20.77 -8.28
N HIS A 8 -38.39 -21.49 -9.13
CA HIS A 8 -37.91 -22.72 -9.75
C HIS A 8 -36.87 -22.48 -10.85
N LEU A 9 -36.81 -21.27 -11.40
CA LEU A 9 -35.77 -20.86 -12.36
C LEU A 9 -34.58 -20.20 -11.66
N GLU A 10 -34.83 -19.41 -10.62
CA GLU A 10 -33.80 -18.67 -9.89
C GLU A 10 -32.89 -19.60 -9.05
N ALA A 11 -33.45 -20.57 -8.33
CA ALA A 11 -32.66 -21.43 -7.44
C ALA A 11 -31.60 -22.29 -8.16
N PRO A 12 -31.87 -22.89 -9.34
CA PRO A 12 -30.85 -23.54 -10.15
C PRO A 12 -29.77 -22.58 -10.67
N LEU A 13 -30.14 -21.35 -11.06
CA LEU A 13 -29.19 -20.32 -11.50
C LEU A 13 -28.24 -19.93 -10.36
N PHE A 14 -28.77 -19.76 -9.14
CA PHE A 14 -27.96 -19.51 -7.96
C PHE A 14 -26.94 -20.64 -7.72
N SER A 15 -27.38 -21.89 -7.81
CA SER A 15 -26.51 -23.07 -7.63
C SER A 15 -25.43 -23.15 -8.72
N MET A 16 -25.81 -22.92 -9.98
CA MET A 16 -24.89 -22.90 -11.12
C MET A 16 -23.84 -21.79 -10.97
N ARG A 17 -24.23 -20.61 -10.49
CA ARG A 17 -23.33 -19.49 -10.20
C ARG A 17 -22.30 -19.86 -9.13
N ALA A 18 -22.75 -20.51 -8.06
CA ALA A 18 -21.87 -20.91 -6.95
C ALA A 18 -20.81 -21.93 -7.38
N MET A 19 -21.15 -22.82 -8.32
CA MET A 19 -20.27 -23.88 -8.83
C MET A 19 -19.44 -23.46 -10.06
N ALA A 20 -19.55 -22.21 -10.53
CA ALA A 20 -18.96 -21.78 -11.80
C ALA A 20 -17.45 -22.05 -11.90
N LYS A 21 -16.71 -21.86 -10.79
CA LYS A 21 -15.25 -22.07 -10.74
C LYS A 21 -14.83 -23.54 -10.91
N GLU A 22 -15.73 -24.48 -10.66
CA GLU A 22 -15.47 -25.91 -10.80
C GLU A 22 -15.69 -26.39 -12.25
N VAL A 23 -16.25 -25.55 -13.13
CA VAL A 23 -16.53 -25.91 -14.51
C VAL A 23 -15.32 -25.61 -15.40
N PRO A 24 -14.78 -26.60 -16.12
CA PRO A 24 -13.63 -26.37 -17.01
C PRO A 24 -13.96 -25.39 -18.15
N LEU A 25 -13.03 -24.49 -18.47
CA LEU A 25 -13.17 -23.55 -19.60
C LEU A 25 -13.29 -24.23 -20.98
N LYS A 26 -12.98 -25.52 -21.08
CA LYS A 26 -13.08 -26.33 -22.31
C LYS A 26 -14.43 -27.05 -22.44
N GLU A 27 -15.34 -26.90 -21.47
CA GLU A 27 -16.66 -27.51 -21.52
C GLU A 27 -17.42 -26.92 -22.72
N ASN A 28 -17.80 -27.78 -23.67
CA ASN A 28 -18.43 -27.35 -24.93
C ASN A 28 -19.66 -28.19 -25.28
N THR A 29 -20.24 -28.88 -24.30
CA THR A 29 -21.38 -29.78 -24.51
C THR A 29 -22.65 -29.26 -23.86
N ILE A 30 -22.60 -28.88 -22.58
CA ILE A 30 -23.77 -28.47 -21.79
C ILE A 30 -23.84 -26.94 -21.66
N LEU A 31 -22.73 -26.26 -21.38
CA LEU A 31 -22.69 -24.81 -21.22
C LEU A 31 -23.20 -24.06 -22.46
N PRO A 32 -22.84 -24.41 -23.71
CA PRO A 32 -23.40 -23.75 -24.89
C PRO A 32 -24.94 -23.73 -24.89
N VAL A 33 -25.54 -24.88 -24.53
CA VAL A 33 -27.00 -25.04 -24.49
C VAL A 33 -27.59 -24.19 -23.37
N ILE A 34 -27.01 -24.21 -22.18
CA ILE A 34 -27.47 -23.40 -21.05
C ILE A 34 -27.36 -21.91 -21.37
N MET A 35 -26.24 -21.46 -21.94
CA MET A 35 -26.00 -20.04 -22.27
C MET A 35 -26.99 -19.53 -23.33
N SER A 36 -27.36 -20.37 -24.31
CA SER A 36 -28.43 -20.05 -25.27
C SER A 36 -29.79 -19.87 -24.60
N PHE A 37 -30.14 -20.74 -23.64
CA PHE A 37 -31.42 -20.63 -22.93
C PHE A 37 -31.45 -19.47 -21.94
N LEU A 38 -30.32 -19.16 -21.31
CA LEU A 38 -30.24 -18.18 -20.24
C LEU A 38 -30.65 -16.78 -20.71
N VAL A 39 -30.25 -16.40 -21.94
CA VAL A 39 -30.64 -15.11 -22.54
C VAL A 39 -32.10 -15.05 -23.02
N GLN A 40 -32.80 -16.20 -23.04
CA GLN A 40 -34.20 -16.35 -23.48
C GLN A 40 -35.18 -16.57 -22.32
N LEU A 41 -34.69 -16.56 -21.07
CA LEU A 41 -35.54 -16.75 -19.90
C LEU A 41 -36.63 -15.66 -19.80
N PRO A 42 -37.81 -15.99 -19.23
CA PRO A 42 -38.90 -15.04 -19.09
C PRO A 42 -38.49 -13.85 -18.23
N GLU A 43 -39.00 -12.66 -18.57
CA GLU A 43 -38.68 -11.44 -17.85
C GLU A 43 -39.29 -11.45 -16.45
N HIS A 44 -38.42 -11.45 -15.44
CA HIS A 44 -38.79 -11.28 -14.04
C HIS A 44 -37.59 -10.71 -13.28
N PRO A 45 -37.74 -9.70 -12.40
CA PRO A 45 -36.61 -9.01 -11.76
C PRO A 45 -35.60 -9.95 -11.09
N LYS A 46 -36.08 -10.96 -10.35
CA LYS A 46 -35.21 -11.94 -9.68
C LYS A 46 -34.53 -12.93 -10.63
N ILE A 47 -35.17 -13.27 -11.76
CA ILE A 47 -34.57 -14.13 -12.78
C ILE A 47 -33.49 -13.34 -13.53
N ARG A 48 -33.83 -12.11 -13.96
CA ARG A 48 -32.90 -11.18 -14.63
C ARG A 48 -31.64 -10.97 -13.80
N TYR A 49 -31.81 -10.64 -12.52
CA TYR A 49 -30.70 -10.50 -11.56
C TYR A 49 -29.82 -11.76 -11.51
N ALA A 50 -30.40 -12.94 -11.27
CA ALA A 50 -29.65 -14.18 -11.14
C ALA A 50 -28.96 -14.59 -12.45
N ALA A 51 -29.65 -14.47 -13.58
CA ALA A 51 -29.14 -14.77 -14.91
C ALA A 51 -27.95 -13.88 -15.27
N THR A 52 -28.05 -12.56 -15.04
CA THR A 52 -26.94 -11.61 -15.28
C THR A 52 -25.71 -11.97 -14.45
N LEU A 53 -25.89 -12.37 -13.18
CA LEU A 53 -24.77 -12.78 -12.33
C LEU A 53 -24.16 -14.13 -12.73
N VAL A 54 -24.97 -15.06 -13.28
CA VAL A 54 -24.44 -16.28 -13.90
C VAL A 54 -23.59 -15.90 -15.10
N LEU A 55 -24.08 -15.07 -16.02
CA LEU A 55 -23.29 -14.63 -17.17
C LEU A 55 -21.95 -14.05 -16.74
N GLY A 56 -21.94 -13.11 -15.81
CA GLY A 56 -20.72 -12.50 -15.30
C GLY A 56 -19.73 -13.49 -14.66
N ARG A 57 -20.20 -14.63 -14.13
CA ARG A 57 -19.30 -15.67 -13.57
C ARG A 57 -18.72 -16.62 -14.60
N TYR A 58 -19.31 -16.69 -15.79
CA TYR A 58 -18.85 -17.53 -16.89
C TYR A 58 -18.21 -16.70 -18.03
N SER A 59 -17.84 -15.44 -17.78
CA SER A 59 -17.16 -14.55 -18.73
C SER A 59 -15.85 -15.14 -19.28
N GLU A 60 -15.03 -15.80 -18.45
CA GLU A 60 -13.83 -16.52 -18.90
C GLU A 60 -14.15 -17.61 -19.93
N TRP A 61 -15.25 -18.33 -19.73
CA TRP A 61 -15.71 -19.35 -20.68
C TRP A 61 -16.20 -18.71 -21.97
N THR A 62 -16.93 -17.59 -21.89
CA THR A 62 -17.36 -16.80 -23.06
C THR A 62 -16.18 -16.28 -23.87
N SER A 63 -15.08 -15.88 -23.22
CA SER A 63 -13.84 -15.47 -23.89
C SER A 63 -13.27 -16.56 -24.81
N LYS A 64 -13.52 -17.84 -24.50
CA LYS A 64 -13.15 -19.00 -25.34
C LYS A 64 -14.24 -19.41 -26.34
N ASN A 65 -15.44 -18.85 -26.23
CA ASN A 65 -16.59 -19.13 -27.08
C ASN A 65 -17.24 -17.82 -27.59
N PRO A 66 -16.55 -17.06 -28.47
CA PRO A 66 -16.96 -15.71 -28.87
C PRO A 66 -18.35 -15.61 -29.52
N GLN A 67 -18.88 -16.71 -30.07
CA GLN A 67 -20.21 -16.76 -30.66
C GLN A 67 -21.34 -16.44 -29.67
N PHE A 68 -21.10 -16.57 -28.37
CA PHE A 68 -22.06 -16.22 -27.32
C PHE A 68 -21.91 -14.80 -26.79
N LEU A 69 -20.83 -14.10 -27.14
CA LEU A 69 -20.49 -12.80 -26.56
C LEU A 69 -21.59 -11.76 -26.85
N GLU A 70 -21.96 -11.57 -28.10
CA GLU A 70 -22.92 -10.54 -28.50
C GLU A 70 -24.32 -10.75 -27.88
N PRO A 71 -24.94 -11.95 -27.91
CA PRO A 71 -26.21 -12.19 -27.22
C PRO A 71 -26.15 -11.93 -25.71
N GLN A 72 -25.06 -12.32 -25.07
CA GLN A 72 -24.88 -12.13 -23.63
C GLN A 72 -24.66 -10.65 -23.28
N LEU A 73 -23.84 -9.95 -24.08
CA LEU A 73 -23.60 -8.51 -23.91
C LEU A 73 -24.89 -7.73 -24.09
N ASN A 74 -25.69 -8.04 -25.12
CA ASN A 74 -27.01 -7.43 -25.32
C ASN A 74 -27.95 -7.69 -24.13
N TYR A 75 -27.92 -8.90 -23.55
CA TYR A 75 -28.69 -9.23 -22.36
C TYR A 75 -28.28 -8.41 -21.13
N ILE A 76 -26.97 -8.22 -20.93
CA ILE A 76 -26.40 -7.42 -19.83
C ILE A 76 -26.73 -5.94 -20.03
N THR A 77 -26.52 -5.40 -21.24
CA THR A 77 -26.83 -4.00 -21.59
C THR A 77 -28.31 -3.68 -21.37
N LYS A 78 -29.22 -4.59 -21.78
CA LYS A 78 -30.65 -4.45 -21.51
C LYS A 78 -30.99 -4.47 -20.01
N GLY A 79 -30.15 -5.09 -19.18
CA GLY A 79 -30.29 -5.06 -17.73
C GLY A 79 -30.30 -3.65 -17.15
N PHE A 80 -29.50 -2.73 -17.71
CA PHE A 80 -29.48 -1.32 -17.31
C PHE A 80 -30.77 -0.55 -17.71
N GLU A 81 -31.48 -1.01 -18.73
CA GLU A 81 -32.78 -0.42 -19.11
C GLU A 81 -33.91 -0.95 -18.23
N VAL A 82 -33.90 -2.27 -17.96
CA VAL A 82 -34.92 -2.93 -17.14
C VAL A 82 -34.90 -2.44 -15.70
N SER A 83 -33.72 -2.12 -15.15
CA SER A 83 -33.59 -1.59 -13.79
C SER A 83 -34.38 -0.29 -13.58
N LYS A 84 -34.47 0.58 -14.60
CA LYS A 84 -35.23 1.85 -14.55
C LYS A 84 -36.72 1.66 -14.26
N GLY A 85 -37.27 0.49 -14.61
CA GLY A 85 -38.67 0.14 -14.36
C GLY A 85 -38.93 -0.50 -12.99
N THR A 86 -37.89 -0.67 -12.17
CA THR A 86 -37.96 -1.39 -10.90
C THR A 86 -37.43 -0.53 -9.75
N THR A 87 -37.95 -0.73 -8.54
CA THR A 87 -37.44 -0.06 -7.32
C THR A 87 -36.25 -0.81 -6.69
N ASP A 88 -35.73 -1.86 -7.33
CA ASP A 88 -34.66 -2.73 -6.83
C ASP A 88 -33.38 -2.49 -7.63
N ASP A 89 -32.42 -1.78 -7.03
CA ASP A 89 -31.11 -1.49 -7.63
C ASP A 89 -30.25 -2.75 -7.83
N GLY A 90 -30.69 -3.92 -7.35
CA GLY A 90 -29.96 -5.17 -7.54
C GLY A 90 -29.65 -5.49 -8.99
N ILE A 91 -30.55 -5.18 -9.94
CA ILE A 91 -30.33 -5.47 -11.38
C ILE A 91 -29.22 -4.59 -11.95
N ILE A 92 -29.19 -3.30 -11.61
CA ILE A 92 -28.18 -2.39 -12.16
C ILE A 92 -26.79 -2.73 -11.64
N ILE A 93 -26.68 -3.06 -10.34
CA ILE A 93 -25.44 -3.53 -9.71
C ILE A 93 -24.97 -4.84 -10.37
N ALA A 94 -25.88 -5.80 -10.56
CA ALA A 94 -25.56 -7.06 -11.23
C ALA A 94 -25.09 -6.85 -12.68
N ALA A 95 -25.71 -5.94 -13.41
CA ALA A 95 -25.35 -5.61 -14.79
C ALA A 95 -23.97 -4.95 -14.87
N SER A 96 -23.67 -3.98 -14.01
CA SER A 96 -22.34 -3.34 -13.90
C SER A 96 -21.26 -4.37 -13.63
N ARG A 97 -21.48 -5.25 -12.64
CA ARG A 97 -20.51 -6.27 -12.26
C ARG A 97 -20.30 -7.32 -13.34
N ALA A 98 -21.38 -7.76 -14.00
CA ALA A 98 -21.27 -8.68 -15.12
C ALA A 98 -20.52 -8.03 -16.30
N LEU A 99 -20.83 -6.77 -16.61
CA LEU A 99 -20.15 -6.03 -17.66
C LEU A 99 -18.66 -5.85 -17.35
N MET A 100 -18.29 -5.54 -16.10
CA MET A 100 -16.89 -5.51 -15.66
C MET A 100 -16.18 -6.82 -15.99
N TYR A 101 -16.73 -7.97 -15.55
CA TYR A 101 -16.11 -9.28 -15.81
C TYR A 101 -15.99 -9.59 -17.30
N PHE A 102 -16.99 -9.24 -18.11
CA PHE A 102 -16.90 -9.36 -19.56
C PHE A 102 -15.79 -8.47 -20.14
N CYS A 103 -15.70 -7.22 -19.70
CA CYS A 103 -14.67 -6.29 -20.14
C CYS A 103 -13.25 -6.74 -19.75
N GLN A 104 -13.06 -7.36 -18.58
CA GLN A 104 -11.80 -7.96 -18.16
C GLN A 104 -11.43 -9.19 -19.02
N ASP A 105 -12.30 -10.20 -19.03
CA ASP A 105 -12.00 -11.51 -19.61
C ASP A 105 -12.10 -11.56 -21.14
N CYS A 106 -13.00 -10.75 -21.70
CA CYS A 106 -13.22 -10.63 -23.15
C CYS A 106 -12.62 -9.34 -23.73
N SER A 107 -11.70 -8.68 -23.00
CA SER A 107 -11.08 -7.40 -23.39
C SER A 107 -10.64 -7.33 -24.85
N VAL A 108 -9.98 -8.38 -25.36
CA VAL A 108 -9.52 -8.46 -26.76
C VAL A 108 -10.67 -8.48 -27.76
N LEU A 109 -11.76 -9.19 -27.45
CA LEU A 109 -12.94 -9.29 -28.32
C LEU A 109 -13.75 -7.99 -28.32
N LEU A 110 -13.74 -7.27 -27.19
CA LEU A 110 -14.53 -6.07 -26.97
C LEU A 110 -13.90 -4.78 -27.54
N VAL A 111 -12.69 -4.83 -28.07
CA VAL A 111 -12.04 -3.67 -28.74
C VAL A 111 -12.94 -3.09 -29.84
N ASN A 112 -13.63 -3.95 -30.61
CA ASN A 112 -14.53 -3.50 -31.68
C ASN A 112 -15.86 -2.91 -31.19
N TYR A 113 -16.18 -3.09 -29.90
CA TYR A 113 -17.41 -2.62 -29.26
C TYR A 113 -17.17 -1.34 -28.44
N LEU A 114 -15.96 -0.77 -28.49
CA LEU A 114 -15.54 0.32 -27.60
C LEU A 114 -16.42 1.58 -27.69
N GLU A 115 -16.87 1.95 -28.90
CA GLU A 115 -17.79 3.09 -29.07
C GLU A 115 -19.14 2.84 -28.38
N GLN A 116 -19.66 1.61 -28.49
CA GLN A 116 -20.91 1.22 -27.84
C GLN A 116 -20.76 1.19 -26.32
N LEU A 117 -19.62 0.71 -25.83
CA LEU A 117 -19.28 0.73 -24.41
C LEU A 117 -19.15 2.16 -23.86
N TYR A 118 -18.56 3.08 -24.63
CA TYR A 118 -18.49 4.50 -24.27
C TYR A 118 -19.89 5.13 -24.18
N MET A 119 -20.74 4.89 -25.18
CA MET A 119 -22.12 5.38 -25.18
C MET A 119 -22.93 4.83 -24.00
N LEU A 120 -22.75 3.54 -23.70
CA LEU A 120 -23.37 2.91 -22.53
C LEU A 120 -22.90 3.55 -21.24
N TYR A 121 -21.58 3.72 -21.05
CA TYR A 121 -21.01 4.36 -19.87
C TYR A 121 -21.60 5.76 -19.64
N GLY A 122 -21.66 6.58 -20.69
CA GLY A 122 -22.26 7.92 -20.61
C GLY A 122 -23.75 7.92 -20.24
N GLN A 123 -24.49 6.87 -20.60
CA GLN A 123 -25.92 6.74 -20.28
C GLN A 123 -26.21 6.23 -18.87
N VAL A 124 -25.32 5.42 -18.29
CA VAL A 124 -25.57 4.73 -17.02
C VAL A 124 -24.83 5.36 -15.84
N LYS A 125 -23.72 6.08 -16.06
CA LYS A 125 -22.85 6.58 -14.99
C LYS A 125 -23.59 7.32 -13.87
N ASP A 126 -24.60 8.13 -14.20
CA ASP A 126 -25.31 8.97 -13.22
C ASP A 126 -26.39 8.19 -12.43
N GLN A 127 -26.63 6.94 -12.80
CA GLN A 127 -27.57 6.03 -12.13
C GLN A 127 -26.85 4.99 -11.25
N LEU A 128 -25.54 4.84 -11.42
CA LEU A 128 -24.75 3.88 -10.68
C LEU A 128 -24.39 4.42 -9.30
N ASP A 129 -24.32 3.51 -8.33
CA ASP A 129 -23.62 3.79 -7.10
C ASP A 129 -22.10 3.82 -7.34
N LEU A 130 -21.37 4.29 -6.34
CA LEU A 130 -19.93 4.51 -6.45
C LEU A 130 -19.17 3.21 -6.73
N GLU A 131 -19.52 2.12 -6.03
CA GLU A 131 -18.87 0.82 -6.19
C GLU A 131 -19.09 0.25 -7.60
N SER A 132 -20.33 0.29 -8.13
CA SER A 132 -20.60 -0.15 -9.50
C SER A 132 -19.90 0.73 -10.54
N THR A 133 -19.74 2.02 -10.27
CA THR A 133 -18.99 2.92 -11.16
C THR A 133 -17.53 2.53 -11.23
N PHE A 134 -16.91 2.24 -10.08
CA PHE A 134 -15.51 1.77 -10.02
C PHE A 134 -15.33 0.42 -10.73
N GLU A 135 -16.23 -0.55 -10.50
CA GLU A 135 -16.21 -1.84 -11.20
C GLU A 135 -16.32 -1.65 -12.73
N LEU A 136 -17.26 -0.81 -13.19
CA LEU A 136 -17.44 -0.57 -14.62
C LEU A 136 -16.22 0.11 -15.26
N VAL A 137 -15.66 1.13 -14.61
CA VAL A 137 -14.45 1.84 -15.06
C VAL A 137 -13.26 0.89 -15.14
N ASP A 138 -13.07 0.03 -14.13
CA ASP A 138 -12.01 -1.00 -14.13
C ASP A 138 -12.14 -1.92 -15.34
N GLY A 139 -13.34 -2.43 -15.61
CA GLY A 139 -13.60 -3.23 -16.80
C GLY A 139 -13.26 -2.49 -18.09
N LEU A 140 -13.76 -1.26 -18.26
CA LEU A 140 -13.50 -0.46 -19.46
C LEU A 140 -12.00 -0.21 -19.67
N ALA A 141 -11.25 0.06 -18.59
CA ALA A 141 -9.80 0.22 -18.65
C ALA A 141 -9.10 -1.05 -19.17
N HIS A 142 -9.59 -2.26 -18.83
CA HIS A 142 -9.04 -3.51 -19.36
C HIS A 142 -9.25 -3.64 -20.88
N VAL A 143 -10.39 -3.17 -21.42
CA VAL A 143 -10.62 -3.14 -22.87
C VAL A 143 -9.66 -2.15 -23.55
N ILE A 144 -9.50 -0.94 -22.96
CA ILE A 144 -8.56 0.07 -23.46
C ILE A 144 -7.12 -0.47 -23.45
N SER A 145 -6.74 -1.29 -22.48
CA SER A 145 -5.40 -1.91 -22.42
C SER A 145 -5.06 -2.80 -23.64
N LYS A 146 -6.06 -3.22 -24.41
CA LYS A 146 -5.89 -4.11 -25.59
C LYS A 146 -5.90 -3.37 -26.92
N ILE A 147 -6.10 -2.05 -26.93
CA ILE A 147 -6.06 -1.28 -28.18
C ILE A 147 -4.61 -0.98 -28.60
N PRO A 148 -4.35 -0.70 -29.89
CA PRO A 148 -3.02 -0.27 -30.33
C PRO A 148 -2.53 0.99 -29.60
N GLN A 149 -1.26 1.03 -29.21
CA GLN A 149 -0.67 2.14 -28.44
C GLN A 149 -0.89 3.51 -29.10
N GLU A 150 -0.86 3.60 -30.43
CA GLU A 150 -1.10 4.83 -31.19
C GLU A 150 -2.47 5.47 -30.90
N ASN A 151 -3.46 4.66 -30.52
CA ASN A 151 -4.82 5.11 -30.23
C ASN A 151 -5.08 5.29 -28.72
N MET A 152 -4.22 4.75 -27.85
CA MET A 152 -4.39 4.74 -26.39
C MET A 152 -4.61 6.14 -25.80
N TYR A 153 -3.81 7.12 -26.20
CA TYR A 153 -3.95 8.51 -25.72
C TYR A 153 -5.36 9.04 -26.02
N LYS A 154 -5.75 9.06 -27.30
CA LYS A 154 -7.02 9.66 -27.73
C LYS A 154 -8.23 8.93 -27.16
N THR A 155 -8.15 7.61 -27.10
CA THR A 155 -9.21 6.79 -26.53
C THR A 155 -9.36 7.07 -25.03
N LEU A 156 -8.27 7.04 -24.26
CA LEU A 156 -8.38 7.31 -22.82
C LEU A 156 -8.88 8.74 -22.58
N GLU A 157 -8.39 9.73 -23.32
CA GLU A 157 -8.83 11.13 -23.22
C GLU A 157 -10.36 11.24 -23.34
N MET A 158 -10.95 10.52 -24.30
CA MET A 158 -12.41 10.46 -24.48
C MET A 158 -13.14 9.92 -23.23
N PHE A 159 -12.64 8.84 -22.62
CA PHE A 159 -13.27 8.23 -21.44
C PHE A 159 -13.11 9.06 -20.17
N ILE A 160 -11.98 9.76 -19.99
CA ILE A 160 -11.73 10.55 -18.77
C ILE A 160 -12.24 11.98 -18.85
N THR A 161 -12.44 12.56 -20.05
CA THR A 161 -12.88 13.94 -20.23
C THR A 161 -14.13 14.30 -19.38
N PRO A 162 -15.18 13.45 -19.31
CA PRO A 162 -16.32 13.73 -18.45
C PRO A 162 -15.94 13.88 -16.97
N THR A 163 -15.03 13.04 -16.46
CA THR A 163 -14.51 13.10 -15.09
C THR A 163 -13.67 14.35 -14.87
N LEU A 164 -12.79 14.71 -15.82
CA LEU A 164 -11.99 15.93 -15.74
C LEU A 164 -12.88 17.19 -15.70
N ASN A 165 -13.96 17.22 -16.49
CA ASN A 165 -14.91 18.34 -16.50
C ASN A 165 -15.59 18.50 -15.14
N VAL A 166 -16.06 17.40 -14.53
CA VAL A 166 -16.66 17.43 -13.18
C VAL A 166 -15.65 17.98 -12.16
N LEU A 167 -14.40 17.50 -12.20
CA LEU A 167 -13.34 18.01 -11.30
C LEU A 167 -13.12 19.52 -11.46
N ILE A 168 -13.09 20.03 -12.70
CA ILE A 168 -12.89 21.45 -12.97
C ILE A 168 -14.11 22.27 -12.49
N GLU A 169 -15.33 21.82 -12.79
CA GLU A 169 -16.56 22.49 -12.38
C GLU A 169 -16.69 22.54 -10.85
N ASP A 170 -16.53 21.40 -10.17
CA ASP A 170 -16.64 21.29 -8.72
C ASP A 170 -15.54 22.07 -7.99
N SER A 171 -14.33 22.11 -8.57
CA SER A 171 -13.24 22.90 -8.00
C SER A 171 -13.50 24.41 -8.03
N ASN A 172 -14.38 24.89 -8.91
CA ASN A 172 -14.70 26.30 -9.08
C ASN A 172 -15.96 26.73 -8.31
N HIS A 173 -16.70 25.80 -7.72
CA HIS A 173 -17.82 26.13 -6.85
C HIS A 173 -17.36 26.83 -5.55
N SER A 174 -18.21 27.72 -5.04
CA SER A 174 -17.95 28.46 -3.79
C SER A 174 -17.82 27.54 -2.57
N THR A 175 -18.54 26.41 -2.57
CA THR A 175 -18.52 25.37 -1.54
C THR A 175 -18.28 24.01 -2.20
N PRO A 176 -17.02 23.63 -2.44
CA PRO A 176 -16.68 22.37 -3.10
C PRO A 176 -17.05 21.18 -2.21
N ASN A 177 -17.62 20.14 -2.82
CA ASN A 177 -17.87 18.87 -2.13
C ASN A 177 -16.63 17.97 -2.26
N PHE A 178 -15.78 17.99 -1.24
CA PHE A 178 -14.51 17.25 -1.28
C PHE A 178 -14.66 15.74 -1.45
N LYS A 179 -15.78 15.15 -1.00
CA LYS A 179 -16.02 13.72 -1.18
C LYS A 179 -16.25 13.39 -2.66
N VAL A 180 -17.11 14.16 -3.33
CA VAL A 180 -17.39 13.96 -4.77
C VAL A 180 -16.12 14.17 -5.59
N ILE A 181 -15.32 15.20 -5.28
CA ILE A 181 -14.05 15.43 -5.94
C ILE A 181 -13.09 14.25 -5.73
N ALA A 182 -12.97 13.73 -4.50
CA ALA A 182 -12.12 12.58 -4.19
C ALA A 182 -12.60 11.31 -4.94
N ASP A 183 -13.91 11.08 -5.01
CA ASP A 183 -14.53 9.98 -5.75
C ASP A 183 -14.20 10.05 -7.26
N GLN A 184 -14.21 11.26 -7.85
CA GLN A 184 -13.80 11.47 -9.24
C GLN A 184 -12.29 11.24 -9.46
N VAL A 185 -11.44 11.60 -8.48
CA VAL A 185 -9.99 11.31 -8.53
C VAL A 185 -9.74 9.79 -8.46
N GLU A 186 -10.55 9.05 -7.70
CA GLU A 186 -10.46 7.58 -7.63
C GLU A 186 -10.77 6.93 -8.99
N ILE A 187 -11.74 7.45 -9.75
CA ILE A 187 -12.01 7.00 -11.13
C ILE A 187 -10.75 7.11 -12.01
N LEU A 188 -10.03 8.23 -11.94
CA LEU A 188 -8.77 8.42 -12.68
C LEU A 188 -7.69 7.46 -12.19
N THR A 189 -7.66 7.19 -10.88
CA THR A 189 -6.70 6.25 -10.27
C THR A 189 -6.89 4.84 -10.81
N ILE A 190 -8.13 4.37 -10.97
CA ILE A 190 -8.43 3.05 -11.53
C ILE A 190 -7.89 2.93 -12.96
N PHE A 191 -8.15 3.94 -13.82
CA PHE A 191 -7.60 3.94 -15.19
C PHE A 191 -6.07 3.85 -15.19
N VAL A 192 -5.40 4.63 -14.34
CA VAL A 192 -3.93 4.64 -14.23
C VAL A 192 -3.39 3.28 -13.80
N GLN A 193 -4.01 2.63 -12.80
CA GLN A 193 -3.57 1.32 -12.29
C GLN A 193 -3.73 0.19 -13.30
N VAL A 194 -4.87 0.16 -14.02
CA VAL A 194 -5.14 -0.87 -15.01
C VAL A 194 -4.31 -0.66 -16.27
N LEU A 195 -4.15 0.59 -16.71
CA LEU A 195 -3.37 0.97 -17.89
C LEU A 195 -1.88 1.21 -17.57
N LYS A 196 -1.32 0.40 -16.66
CA LYS A 196 0.10 0.44 -16.36
C LYS A 196 0.95 0.07 -17.57
N CYS A 197 2.17 0.62 -17.64
CA CYS A 197 3.11 0.30 -18.70
C CYS A 197 3.40 -1.21 -18.69
N PRO A 198 3.18 -1.94 -19.81
CA PRO A 198 3.40 -3.38 -19.85
C PRO A 198 4.88 -3.76 -19.98
N ASP A 199 5.71 -2.83 -20.46
CA ASP A 199 7.11 -3.07 -20.78
C ASP A 199 7.94 -1.80 -20.49
N PHE A 200 8.73 -1.86 -19.43
CA PHE A 200 9.64 -0.77 -19.04
C PHE A 200 10.97 -0.81 -19.80
N ASP A 201 11.22 -1.84 -20.61
CA ASP A 201 12.46 -1.95 -21.39
C ASP A 201 12.40 -1.19 -22.71
N SER A 202 11.20 -0.77 -23.12
CA SER A 202 11.01 0.07 -24.30
C SER A 202 11.36 1.53 -23.99
N PRO A 203 12.32 2.15 -24.72
CA PRO A 203 12.66 3.56 -24.54
C PRO A 203 11.61 4.52 -25.11
N ASN A 204 10.61 3.99 -25.83
CA ASN A 204 9.57 4.81 -26.45
C ASN A 204 8.64 5.40 -25.37
N PRO A 205 8.20 6.66 -25.51
CA PRO A 205 7.22 7.24 -24.61
C PRO A 205 5.94 6.38 -24.54
N TYR A 206 5.46 6.14 -23.33
CA TYR A 206 4.20 5.44 -23.14
C TYR A 206 3.01 6.42 -23.23
N PRO A 207 2.06 6.25 -24.17
CA PRO A 207 1.01 7.26 -24.44
C PRO A 207 0.14 7.61 -23.23
N ILE A 208 -0.10 6.66 -22.32
CA ILE A 208 -0.90 6.91 -21.11
C ILE A 208 -0.12 7.75 -20.10
N ALA A 209 1.21 7.58 -20.02
CA ALA A 209 2.05 8.42 -19.18
C ALA A 209 2.08 9.87 -19.70
N GLU A 210 2.14 10.06 -21.03
CA GLU A 210 2.04 11.39 -21.65
C GLU A 210 0.69 12.05 -21.34
N LEU A 211 -0.41 11.34 -21.51
CA LEU A 211 -1.74 11.83 -21.16
C LEU A 211 -1.87 12.18 -19.67
N PHE A 212 -1.28 11.37 -18.79
CA PHE A 212 -1.25 11.67 -17.36
C PHE A 212 -0.56 13.00 -17.10
N MET A 213 0.62 13.23 -17.69
CA MET A 213 1.38 14.49 -17.54
C MET A 213 0.63 15.69 -18.14
N ASP A 214 -0.02 15.51 -19.30
CA ASP A 214 -0.64 16.62 -20.04
C ASP A 214 -2.01 17.03 -19.50
N LYS A 215 -2.78 16.08 -18.96
CA LYS A 215 -4.21 16.28 -18.63
C LYS A 215 -4.56 16.03 -17.17
N ILE A 216 -4.00 14.98 -16.56
CA ILE A 216 -4.41 14.54 -15.23
C ILE A 216 -3.61 15.26 -14.14
N TYR A 217 -2.28 15.28 -14.26
CA TYR A 217 -1.38 15.86 -13.28
C TYR A 217 -1.63 17.36 -13.02
N PRO A 218 -1.85 18.22 -14.04
CA PRO A 218 -2.10 19.64 -13.79
C PRO A 218 -3.35 19.89 -12.92
N ILE A 219 -4.41 19.11 -13.13
CA ILE A 219 -5.65 19.20 -12.33
C ILE A 219 -5.38 18.72 -10.91
N SER A 220 -4.71 17.58 -10.75
CA SER A 220 -4.34 17.06 -9.42
C SER A 220 -3.49 18.05 -8.62
N SER A 221 -2.49 18.65 -9.27
CA SER A 221 -1.64 19.69 -8.68
C SER A 221 -2.45 20.92 -8.26
N GLN A 222 -3.40 21.36 -9.08
CA GLN A 222 -4.27 22.50 -8.76
C GLN A 222 -5.20 22.19 -7.58
N LEU A 223 -5.77 20.97 -7.52
CA LEU A 223 -6.62 20.53 -6.41
C LEU A 223 -5.85 20.49 -5.10
N LEU A 224 -4.64 19.95 -5.09
CA LEU A 224 -3.77 19.92 -3.90
C LEU A 224 -3.36 21.33 -3.47
N SER A 225 -3.04 22.22 -4.42
CA SER A 225 -2.70 23.61 -4.11
C SER A 225 -3.87 24.38 -3.48
N LYS A 226 -5.10 24.18 -3.98
CA LYS A 226 -6.28 24.93 -3.53
C LYS A 226 -6.96 24.31 -2.30
N PHE A 227 -6.97 22.98 -2.20
CA PHE A 227 -7.76 22.23 -1.24
C PHE A 227 -6.95 21.18 -0.45
N GLY A 228 -5.62 21.26 -0.45
CA GLY A 228 -4.74 20.31 0.23
C GLY A 228 -4.98 20.18 1.74
N SER A 229 -5.55 21.20 2.40
CA SER A 229 -5.95 21.10 3.81
C SER A 229 -7.08 20.09 4.08
N SER A 230 -7.78 19.63 3.04
CA SER A 230 -8.75 18.54 3.16
C SER A 230 -8.03 17.19 3.02
N ILE A 231 -8.14 16.34 4.06
CA ILE A 231 -7.53 15.00 4.06
C ILE A 231 -8.06 14.15 2.89
N ALA A 232 -9.36 14.21 2.58
CA ALA A 232 -9.96 13.45 1.49
C ALA A 232 -9.34 13.82 0.12
N ILE A 233 -9.02 15.10 -0.11
CA ILE A 233 -8.37 15.56 -1.34
C ILE A 233 -6.90 15.15 -1.35
N SER A 234 -6.19 15.34 -0.23
CA SER A 234 -4.79 14.95 -0.11
C SER A 234 -4.59 13.45 -0.31
N GLU A 235 -5.37 12.59 0.34
CA GLU A 235 -5.28 11.14 0.21
C GLU A 235 -5.60 10.64 -1.20
N SER A 236 -6.72 11.08 -1.78
CA SER A 236 -7.12 10.64 -3.13
C SER A 236 -6.10 11.04 -4.19
N ASN A 237 -5.58 12.28 -4.13
CA ASN A 237 -4.56 12.73 -5.08
C ASN A 237 -3.19 12.10 -4.82
N CYS A 238 -2.81 11.89 -3.56
CA CYS A 238 -1.58 11.13 -3.23
C CYS A 238 -1.66 9.70 -3.75
N LYS A 239 -2.82 9.03 -3.62
CA LYS A 239 -3.05 7.69 -4.16
C LYS A 239 -3.00 7.66 -5.69
N LEU A 240 -3.55 8.67 -6.37
CA LEU A 240 -3.43 8.84 -7.82
C LEU A 240 -1.95 8.99 -8.23
N ILE A 241 -1.20 9.87 -7.57
CA ILE A 241 0.22 10.11 -7.86
C ILE A 241 1.04 8.85 -7.60
N LYS A 242 0.84 8.18 -6.46
CA LYS A 242 1.48 6.88 -6.17
C LYS A 242 1.21 5.90 -7.30
N SER A 243 -0.05 5.75 -7.69
CA SER A 243 -0.44 4.79 -8.72
C SER A 243 0.22 5.13 -10.06
N ALA A 244 0.32 6.40 -10.42
CA ALA A 244 0.99 6.86 -11.63
C ALA A 244 2.49 6.56 -11.59
N VAL A 245 3.17 6.86 -10.47
CA VAL A 245 4.61 6.60 -10.30
C VAL A 245 4.91 5.11 -10.45
N GLN A 246 4.14 4.23 -9.81
CA GLN A 246 4.31 2.78 -9.95
C GLN A 246 3.93 2.25 -11.34
N SER A 247 2.98 2.90 -12.02
CA SER A 247 2.46 2.43 -13.32
C SER A 247 3.33 2.87 -14.49
N PHE A 248 4.04 4.00 -14.35
CA PHE A 248 4.73 4.66 -15.45
C PHE A 248 6.24 4.89 -15.21
N SER A 249 6.72 4.83 -13.96
CA SER A 249 8.14 4.92 -13.60
C SER A 249 8.88 6.04 -14.37
N PHE A 250 10.00 5.74 -15.03
CA PHE A 250 10.84 6.68 -15.78
C PHE A 250 10.11 7.48 -16.86
N HIS A 251 8.94 7.04 -17.35
CA HIS A 251 8.14 7.83 -18.28
C HIS A 251 7.63 9.14 -17.66
N LEU A 252 7.65 9.28 -16.34
CA LEU A 252 7.29 10.51 -15.62
C LEU A 252 8.47 11.46 -15.35
N ASN A 253 9.68 11.16 -15.86
CA ASN A 253 10.88 11.97 -15.61
C ASN A 253 10.70 13.46 -15.93
N LYS A 254 9.87 13.82 -16.91
CA LYS A 254 9.61 15.22 -17.29
C LYS A 254 8.95 16.04 -16.17
N ILE A 255 8.19 15.39 -15.28
CA ILE A 255 7.47 16.04 -14.16
C ILE A 255 7.98 15.61 -12.79
N LEU A 256 9.05 14.80 -12.72
CA LEU A 256 9.54 14.23 -11.46
C LEU A 256 9.95 15.30 -10.44
N ALA A 257 10.60 16.38 -10.89
CA ALA A 257 10.97 17.51 -10.03
C ALA A 257 9.74 18.22 -9.46
N ASP A 258 8.71 18.43 -10.29
CA ASP A 258 7.46 19.06 -9.86
C ASP A 258 6.72 18.18 -8.85
N LEU A 259 6.68 16.85 -9.08
CA LEU A 259 6.12 15.88 -8.16
C LEU A 259 6.82 15.92 -6.80
N ALA A 260 8.15 15.90 -6.78
CA ALA A 260 8.94 15.97 -5.56
C ALA A 260 8.66 17.27 -4.78
N ASN A 261 8.65 18.42 -5.46
CA ASN A 261 8.34 19.72 -4.85
C ASN A 261 6.92 19.79 -4.29
N LEU A 262 5.94 19.24 -5.01
CA LEU A 262 4.56 19.17 -4.58
C LEU A 262 4.41 18.32 -3.31
N LEU A 263 5.08 17.16 -3.24
CA LEU A 263 5.03 16.31 -2.06
C LEU A 263 5.70 16.95 -0.84
N VAL A 264 6.84 17.62 -1.02
CA VAL A 264 7.52 18.37 0.05
C VAL A 264 6.64 19.50 0.56
N SER A 265 6.10 20.33 -0.35
CA SER A 265 5.28 21.48 0.01
C SER A 265 3.96 21.05 0.66
N GLY A 266 3.33 20.01 0.13
CA GLY A 266 2.10 19.44 0.64
C GLY A 266 2.27 18.89 2.05
N PHE A 267 3.33 18.10 2.29
CA PHE A 267 3.65 17.59 3.62
C PHE A 267 3.92 18.74 4.59
N LYS A 268 4.80 19.68 4.24
CA LYS A 268 5.17 20.80 5.11
C LYS A 268 3.99 21.69 5.51
N THR A 269 2.99 21.81 4.64
CA THR A 269 1.83 22.68 4.88
C THR A 269 0.73 21.97 5.66
N THR A 270 0.51 20.69 5.41
CA THR A 270 -0.66 19.95 5.94
C THR A 270 -0.32 18.98 7.07
N ASN A 271 0.94 18.52 7.13
CA ASN A 271 1.44 17.47 8.02
C ASN A 271 0.72 16.11 7.86
N PHE A 272 0.13 15.81 6.69
CA PHE A 272 -0.54 14.52 6.45
C PHE A 272 0.46 13.42 6.02
N GLY A 273 0.30 12.21 6.58
CA GLY A 273 1.18 11.06 6.32
C GLY A 273 1.21 10.60 4.86
N CYS A 274 0.09 10.78 4.13
CA CYS A 274 -0.03 10.37 2.73
C CYS A 274 1.07 10.95 1.82
N TYR A 275 1.61 12.13 2.11
CA TYR A 275 2.72 12.70 1.35
C TYR A 275 4.04 11.95 1.58
N LEU A 276 4.31 11.50 2.80
CA LEU A 276 5.47 10.67 3.13
C LEU A 276 5.35 9.28 2.50
N TRP A 277 4.14 8.71 2.51
CA TRP A 277 3.86 7.44 1.84
C TRP A 277 4.19 7.47 0.36
N VAL A 278 3.74 8.52 -0.36
CA VAL A 278 4.08 8.70 -1.78
C VAL A 278 5.57 9.02 -1.96
N SER A 279 6.18 9.76 -1.03
CA SER A 279 7.62 10.05 -1.06
C SER A 279 8.46 8.76 -1.01
N GLY A 280 8.08 7.78 -0.18
CA GLY A 280 8.71 6.45 -0.15
C GLY A 280 8.58 5.70 -1.47
N VAL A 281 7.45 5.84 -2.16
CA VAL A 281 7.26 5.29 -3.52
C VAL A 281 8.22 5.93 -4.51
N LEU A 282 8.40 7.26 -4.50
CA LEU A 282 9.40 7.92 -5.37
C LEU A 282 10.83 7.43 -5.06
N ILE A 283 11.17 7.26 -3.79
CA ILE A 283 12.47 6.73 -3.37
C ILE A 283 12.68 5.32 -3.93
N ARG A 284 11.67 4.45 -3.86
CA ARG A 284 11.74 3.10 -4.40
C ARG A 284 11.85 3.06 -5.91
N GLU A 285 10.96 3.77 -6.61
CA GLU A 285 10.88 3.69 -8.07
C GLU A 285 12.03 4.40 -8.78
N PHE A 286 12.71 5.37 -8.15
CA PHE A 286 13.81 6.14 -8.77
C PHE A 286 15.15 5.99 -8.05
N GLY A 287 15.22 5.23 -6.94
CA GLY A 287 16.44 5.06 -6.14
C GLY A 287 17.44 4.07 -6.72
N ASP A 288 16.94 2.96 -7.28
CA ASP A 288 17.76 1.93 -7.91
C ASP A 288 17.31 1.62 -9.35
N ASP A 289 16.55 2.53 -9.96
CA ASP A 289 16.11 2.36 -11.33
C ASP A 289 17.30 2.36 -12.31
N TYR A 290 17.33 1.34 -13.18
CA TYR A 290 18.32 1.19 -14.27
C TYR A 290 18.24 2.35 -15.27
N TYR A 291 17.08 3.01 -15.38
CA TYR A 291 16.84 4.12 -16.30
C TYR A 291 17.15 5.49 -15.68
N SER A 292 17.32 5.56 -14.36
CA SER A 292 17.62 6.80 -13.65
C SER A 292 19.12 7.10 -13.64
N ASN A 293 19.48 8.30 -14.10
CA ASN A 293 20.87 8.74 -14.09
C ASN A 293 21.34 9.09 -12.65
N GLN A 294 22.65 9.24 -12.45
CA GLN A 294 23.23 9.52 -11.13
C GLN A 294 22.74 10.83 -10.51
N GLU A 295 22.42 11.85 -11.32
CA GLU A 295 21.91 13.14 -10.86
C GLU A 295 20.47 13.02 -10.33
N THR A 296 19.63 12.23 -11.00
CA THR A 296 18.29 11.88 -10.55
C THR A 296 18.36 11.14 -9.22
N LYS A 297 19.22 10.12 -9.11
CA LYS A 297 19.43 9.37 -7.85
C LYS A 297 19.90 10.29 -6.70
N GLU A 298 20.81 11.22 -6.97
CA GLU A 298 21.21 12.21 -5.95
C GLU A 298 20.04 13.13 -5.56
N SER A 299 19.28 13.62 -6.53
CA SER A 299 18.13 14.50 -6.28
C SER A 299 17.03 13.81 -5.47
N ILE A 300 16.74 12.54 -5.74
CA ILE A 300 15.78 11.72 -4.99
C ILE A 300 16.26 11.47 -3.56
N HIS A 301 17.56 11.21 -3.37
CA HIS A 301 18.14 11.10 -2.04
C HIS A 301 17.99 12.41 -1.25
N GLN A 302 18.32 13.56 -1.83
CA GLN A 302 18.15 14.87 -1.18
C GLN A 302 16.68 15.17 -0.86
N PHE A 303 15.76 14.82 -1.76
CA PHE A 303 14.32 14.89 -1.53
C PHE A 303 13.89 14.06 -0.30
N GLY A 304 14.36 12.82 -0.19
CA GLY A 304 14.07 11.98 0.96
C GLY A 304 14.61 12.56 2.27
N LEU A 305 15.84 13.09 2.27
CA LEU A 305 16.40 13.80 3.42
C LEU A 305 15.55 15.01 3.82
N GLN A 306 15.09 15.79 2.84
CA GLN A 306 14.22 16.94 3.09
C GLN A 306 12.91 16.54 3.77
N GLN A 307 12.31 15.41 3.36
CA GLN A 307 11.11 14.89 4.03
C GLN A 307 11.39 14.44 5.46
N CYS A 308 12.54 13.78 5.71
CA CYS A 308 12.97 13.47 7.08
C CYS A 308 13.09 14.73 7.95
N PHE A 309 13.74 15.78 7.44
CA PHE A 309 13.88 17.03 8.17
C PHE A 309 12.53 17.72 8.46
N ASN A 310 11.63 17.75 7.48
CA ASN A 310 10.27 18.28 7.69
C ASN A 310 9.53 17.49 8.79
N PHE A 311 9.67 16.16 8.80
CA PHE A 311 9.07 15.32 9.83
C PHE A 311 9.66 15.59 11.22
N PHE A 312 10.98 15.74 11.34
CA PHE A 312 11.61 16.09 12.62
C PHE A 312 11.20 17.49 13.10
N GLU A 313 11.05 18.45 12.19
CA GLU A 313 10.51 19.78 12.52
C GLU A 313 9.11 19.65 13.11
N ILE A 314 8.22 18.87 12.46
CA ILE A 314 6.88 18.58 12.98
C ILE A 314 6.95 17.94 14.36
N LEU A 315 7.75 16.89 14.55
CA LEU A 315 7.90 16.24 15.86
C LEU A 315 8.40 17.22 16.94
N SER A 316 9.35 18.10 16.61
CA SER A 316 9.90 19.08 17.56
C SER A 316 8.88 20.14 17.99
N LEU A 317 7.90 20.44 17.14
CA LEU A 317 6.82 21.38 17.44
C LEU A 317 5.73 20.76 18.33
N LYS A 318 5.64 19.43 18.41
CA LYS A 318 4.68 18.70 19.26
C LYS A 318 5.25 18.60 20.67
N GLN A 319 4.89 19.55 21.53
CA GLN A 319 5.52 19.75 22.84
C GLN A 319 5.02 18.80 23.94
N ASN A 320 3.93 18.05 23.71
CA ASN A 320 3.36 17.14 24.71
C ASN A 320 2.91 15.80 24.10
N GLU A 321 2.71 14.80 24.97
CA GLU A 321 2.32 13.45 24.55
C GLU A 321 0.97 13.39 23.81
N GLU A 322 0.01 14.23 24.20
CA GLU A 322 -1.32 14.26 23.57
C GLU A 322 -1.24 14.67 22.10
N GLN A 323 -0.37 15.62 21.77
CA GLN A 323 -0.15 16.08 20.40
C GLN A 323 0.54 15.02 19.54
N LEU A 324 1.42 14.19 20.11
CA LEU A 324 2.05 13.08 19.40
C LEU A 324 1.06 11.96 19.11
N LYS A 325 0.15 11.67 20.05
CA LYS A 325 -0.93 10.69 19.87
C LYS A 325 -1.96 11.09 18.79
N GLN A 326 -1.90 12.31 18.27
CA GLN A 326 -2.77 12.79 17.19
C GLN A 326 -2.20 12.56 15.79
N ILE A 327 -0.95 12.08 15.65
CA ILE A 327 -0.29 11.87 14.36
C ILE A 327 0.27 10.43 14.17
N PRO A 328 -0.43 9.37 14.61
CA PRO A 328 0.09 8.00 14.49
C PRO A 328 0.32 7.59 13.03
N ASP A 329 -0.60 7.96 12.13
CA ASP A 329 -0.52 7.76 10.68
C ASP A 329 0.74 8.39 10.07
N VAL A 330 1.07 9.63 10.48
CA VAL A 330 2.27 10.33 10.00
C VAL A 330 3.55 9.60 10.44
N ILE A 331 3.57 9.09 11.67
CA ILE A 331 4.70 8.34 12.22
C ILE A 331 4.87 7.01 11.48
N GLU A 332 3.77 6.30 11.22
CA GLU A 332 3.74 5.07 10.43
C GLU A 332 4.33 5.31 9.03
N ASP A 333 3.82 6.30 8.30
CA ASP A 333 4.28 6.62 6.95
C ASP A 333 5.71 7.14 6.91
N PHE A 334 6.16 7.84 7.96
CA PHE A 334 7.57 8.23 8.10
C PHE A 334 8.48 7.00 8.18
N PHE A 335 8.19 6.03 9.06
CA PHE A 335 9.05 4.86 9.20
C PHE A 335 9.03 3.96 7.97
N ARG A 336 7.91 3.90 7.25
CA ARG A 336 7.84 3.23 5.93
C ARG A 336 8.76 3.90 4.92
N MET A 337 8.66 5.22 4.76
CA MET A 337 9.54 6.00 3.87
C MET A 337 11.01 5.89 4.29
N MET A 338 11.31 5.93 5.58
CA MET A 338 12.67 5.80 6.11
C MET A 338 13.24 4.40 5.81
N ASN A 339 12.40 3.36 5.80
CA ASN A 339 12.82 2.04 5.38
C ASN A 339 13.11 1.96 3.86
N ASP A 340 12.32 2.63 3.03
CA ASP A 340 12.64 2.78 1.60
C ASP A 340 13.99 3.51 1.43
N LEU A 341 14.26 4.59 2.18
CA LEU A 341 15.58 5.25 2.14
C LEU A 341 16.73 4.33 2.56
N LEU A 342 16.53 3.52 3.59
CA LEU A 342 17.52 2.56 4.06
C LEU A 342 17.78 1.48 2.99
N MET A 343 16.75 1.03 2.31
CA MET A 343 16.83 0.01 1.26
C MET A 343 17.56 0.52 0.02
N PHE A 344 17.24 1.73 -0.45
CA PHE A 344 17.74 2.27 -1.72
C PHE A 344 18.98 3.16 -1.59
N TYR A 345 19.27 3.71 -0.40
CA TYR A 345 20.45 4.54 -0.14
C TYR A 345 21.19 4.15 1.15
N PRO A 346 21.51 2.86 1.39
CA PRO A 346 22.08 2.39 2.65
C PRO A 346 23.41 3.09 3.00
N PHE A 347 24.31 3.26 2.03
CA PHE A 347 25.62 3.91 2.24
C PHE A 347 25.50 5.37 2.67
N LYS A 348 24.54 6.11 2.12
CA LYS A 348 24.34 7.52 2.45
C LYS A 348 23.61 7.70 3.77
N LEU A 349 22.59 6.87 4.03
CA LEU A 349 21.79 6.95 5.25
C LEU A 349 22.56 6.47 6.48
N ILE A 350 23.20 5.30 6.42
CA ILE A 350 23.90 4.70 7.57
C ILE A 350 25.11 5.55 7.99
N SER A 351 25.78 6.18 7.03
CA SER A 351 26.91 7.07 7.31
C SER A 351 26.49 8.44 7.88
N ASN A 352 25.20 8.80 7.78
CA ASN A 352 24.68 10.09 8.25
C ASN A 352 24.24 10.01 9.72
N PHE A 353 25.19 10.20 10.63
CA PHE A 353 24.96 10.05 12.08
C PHE A 353 24.03 11.13 12.67
N GLU A 354 23.96 12.31 12.06
CA GLU A 354 23.04 13.37 12.47
C GLU A 354 21.59 12.95 12.18
N LEU A 355 21.33 12.45 10.97
CA LEU A 355 20.03 11.88 10.59
C LEU A 355 19.65 10.71 11.50
N LEU A 356 20.57 9.78 11.74
CA LEU A 356 20.32 8.63 12.61
C LEU A 356 20.03 9.04 14.06
N THR A 357 20.68 10.08 14.56
CA THR A 357 20.43 10.61 15.91
C THR A 357 19.03 11.21 16.02
N SER A 358 18.62 12.02 15.02
CA SER A 358 17.25 12.56 14.95
C SER A 358 16.21 11.45 14.79
N THR A 359 16.52 10.42 14.01
CA THR A 359 15.67 9.23 13.84
C THR A 359 15.54 8.46 15.15
N LEU A 360 16.62 8.31 15.93
CA LEU A 360 16.59 7.66 17.24
C LEU A 360 15.68 8.42 18.22
N ASN A 361 15.69 9.76 18.18
CA ASN A 361 14.74 10.55 18.96
C ASN A 361 13.29 10.25 18.56
N ALA A 362 12.99 10.20 17.26
CA ALA A 362 11.67 9.82 16.75
C ALA A 362 11.27 8.39 17.19
N VAL A 363 12.20 7.44 17.15
CA VAL A 363 12.02 6.06 17.64
C VAL A 363 11.66 6.06 19.12
N ASN A 364 12.42 6.79 19.95
CA ASN A 364 12.19 6.86 21.39
C ASN A 364 10.80 7.43 21.68
N LEU A 365 10.42 8.53 21.05
CA LEU A 365 9.07 9.10 21.20
C LEU A 365 8.00 8.11 20.76
N THR A 366 8.17 7.45 19.62
CA THR A 366 7.19 6.49 19.09
C THR A 366 6.97 5.34 20.05
N LEU A 367 8.05 4.66 20.46
CA LEU A 367 7.98 3.47 21.28
C LEU A 367 7.64 3.74 22.75
N THR A 368 7.75 4.99 23.21
CA THR A 368 7.40 5.39 24.59
C THR A 368 6.06 6.11 24.71
N VAL A 369 5.55 6.76 23.65
CA VAL A 369 4.35 7.63 23.70
C VAL A 369 3.19 7.14 22.83
N ILE A 370 3.42 6.37 21.76
CA ILE A 370 2.39 5.88 20.81
C ILE A 370 1.95 4.45 21.16
N ASN A 371 0.63 4.18 21.17
CA ASN A 371 0.02 2.90 21.61
C ASN A 371 -0.52 2.07 20.45
N GLU A 372 -0.77 2.73 19.33
CA GLU A 372 -1.31 2.20 18.10
C GLU A 372 -0.35 1.15 17.51
N PHE A 373 -0.91 0.07 16.97
CA PHE A 373 -0.13 -1.05 16.46
C PHE A 373 0.71 -0.66 15.24
N ASP A 374 0.10 -0.01 14.25
CA ASP A 374 0.72 0.24 12.94
C ASP A 374 1.98 1.14 12.97
N PRO A 375 2.03 2.22 13.77
CA PRO A 375 3.24 3.04 13.90
C PRO A 375 4.35 2.31 14.67
N ILE A 376 4.00 1.54 15.70
CA ILE A 376 4.95 0.77 16.49
C ILE A 376 5.59 -0.32 15.63
N ILE A 377 4.78 -1.12 14.91
CA ILE A 377 5.32 -2.20 14.09
C ILE A 377 6.16 -1.65 12.92
N SER A 378 5.77 -0.53 12.32
CA SER A 378 6.55 0.12 11.26
C SER A 378 7.90 0.63 11.78
N CYS A 379 7.92 1.24 12.97
CA CYS A 379 9.15 1.63 13.67
C CYS A 379 10.05 0.42 13.99
N VAL A 380 9.47 -0.66 14.53
CA VAL A 380 10.20 -1.90 14.85
C VAL A 380 10.77 -2.54 13.60
N HIS A 381 10.02 -2.63 12.49
CA HIS A 381 10.51 -3.16 11.22
C HIS A 381 11.68 -2.34 10.68
N PHE A 382 11.58 -1.00 10.68
CA PHE A 382 12.70 -0.13 10.31
C PHE A 382 13.96 -0.40 11.16
N LEU A 383 13.81 -0.52 12.49
CA LEU A 383 14.92 -0.84 13.38
C LEU A 383 15.51 -2.23 13.10
N ILE A 384 14.66 -3.23 12.85
CA ILE A 384 15.12 -4.58 12.50
C ILE A 384 15.97 -4.53 11.24
N ASP A 385 15.52 -3.83 10.20
CA ASP A 385 16.24 -3.70 8.93
C ASP A 385 17.53 -2.90 9.11
N PHE A 386 17.49 -1.77 9.82
CA PHE A 386 18.67 -0.94 10.12
C PHE A 386 19.75 -1.72 10.87
N ILE A 387 19.37 -2.41 11.95
CA ILE A 387 20.32 -3.20 12.75
C ILE A 387 20.82 -4.41 11.94
N SER A 388 20.03 -4.96 11.03
CA SER A 388 20.44 -6.09 10.19
C SER A 388 21.61 -5.74 9.25
N TRP A 389 21.80 -4.47 8.88
CA TRP A 389 23.01 -4.04 8.16
C TRP A 389 24.30 -4.18 8.99
N GLY A 390 24.18 -4.23 10.33
CA GLY A 390 25.27 -4.56 11.25
C GLY A 390 25.62 -6.05 11.34
N MET A 391 24.89 -6.93 10.64
CA MET A 391 25.12 -8.37 10.65
C MET A 391 26.11 -8.81 9.55
N PRO A 392 26.64 -10.05 9.63
CA PRO A 392 27.48 -10.62 8.58
C PRO A 392 26.79 -10.69 7.20
N HIS A 393 25.48 -10.92 7.21
CA HIS A 393 24.65 -10.98 6.02
C HIS A 393 23.60 -9.87 6.10
N PRO A 394 23.73 -8.80 5.31
CA PRO A 394 22.75 -7.71 5.30
C PRO A 394 21.39 -8.20 4.79
N PRO A 395 20.31 -7.41 5.01
CA PRO A 395 18.95 -7.80 4.60
C PRO A 395 18.78 -7.87 3.07
N ILE A 396 19.63 -7.17 2.32
CA ILE A 396 19.56 -7.06 0.86
C ILE A 396 20.90 -7.50 0.27
N SER A 397 20.84 -8.23 -0.84
CA SER A 397 22.04 -8.54 -1.62
C SER A 397 22.45 -7.28 -2.39
N LEU A 398 23.61 -6.73 -2.06
CA LEU A 398 24.23 -5.69 -2.88
C LEU A 398 24.65 -6.30 -4.21
N PHE A 399 24.68 -5.50 -5.28
CA PHE A 399 25.27 -5.93 -6.54
C PHE A 399 26.74 -6.34 -6.32
N ASP A 400 27.24 -7.28 -7.13
CA ASP A 400 28.45 -8.09 -6.89
C ASP A 400 29.76 -7.30 -6.60
N ASP A 401 29.77 -5.97 -6.73
CA ASP A 401 30.94 -5.11 -6.53
C ASP A 401 30.96 -4.30 -5.21
N GLU A 402 29.89 -4.28 -4.42
CA GLU A 402 29.84 -3.46 -3.19
C GLU A 402 30.08 -4.28 -1.90
N ASP A 403 31.12 -3.93 -1.15
CA ASP A 403 31.44 -4.56 0.15
C ASP A 403 30.49 -4.04 1.25
N PRO A 404 29.73 -4.91 1.94
CA PRO A 404 28.87 -4.51 3.06
C PRO A 404 29.64 -4.25 4.37
N ALA A 405 30.95 -4.56 4.44
CA ALA A 405 31.73 -4.39 5.67
C ALA A 405 31.80 -2.93 6.19
N PRO A 406 31.93 -1.88 5.36
CA PRO A 406 31.89 -0.49 5.82
C PRO A 406 30.55 -0.14 6.47
N LEU A 407 29.43 -0.58 5.88
CA LEU A 407 28.10 -0.36 6.44
C LEU A 407 27.95 -1.03 7.80
N ARG A 408 28.45 -2.27 7.91
CA ARG A 408 28.46 -3.02 9.16
C ARG A 408 29.18 -2.26 10.28
N ALA A 409 30.38 -1.76 9.97
CA ALA A 409 31.20 -1.01 10.91
C ALA A 409 30.50 0.28 11.35
N GLU A 410 29.82 0.98 10.44
CA GLU A 410 29.08 2.21 10.76
C GLU A 410 27.87 1.94 11.66
N VAL A 411 27.07 0.89 11.41
CA VAL A 411 25.96 0.51 12.32
C VAL A 411 26.49 0.17 13.71
N GLN A 412 27.56 -0.63 13.78
CA GLN A 412 28.22 -0.99 15.04
C GLN A 412 28.73 0.25 15.78
N ARG A 413 29.40 1.16 15.08
CA ARG A 413 29.89 2.44 15.62
C ARG A 413 28.74 3.30 16.14
N PHE A 414 27.63 3.38 15.39
CA PHE A 414 26.46 4.14 15.81
C PHE A 414 25.84 3.61 17.09
N LEU A 415 25.75 2.28 17.25
CA LEU A 415 25.19 1.66 18.46
C LEU A 415 26.05 1.92 19.71
N ILE A 416 27.37 1.92 19.56
CA ILE A 416 28.29 2.15 20.67
C ILE A 416 28.37 3.64 21.03
N LEU A 417 28.32 4.52 20.02
CA LEU A 417 28.38 5.95 20.21
C LEU A 417 27.25 6.42 21.15
N ASN A 418 27.60 7.22 22.16
CA ASN A 418 26.67 7.76 23.14
C ASN A 418 25.77 6.71 23.84
N ASN A 419 26.15 5.43 23.84
CA ASN A 419 25.33 4.30 24.31
C ASN A 419 23.94 4.21 23.63
N ASN A 420 23.83 4.59 22.35
CA ASN A 420 22.59 4.50 21.59
C ASN A 420 21.96 3.09 21.64
N GLY A 421 22.79 2.04 21.61
CA GLY A 421 22.34 0.65 21.72
C GLY A 421 21.73 0.30 23.08
N CYS A 422 22.22 0.90 24.17
CA CYS A 422 21.63 0.73 25.50
C CYS A 422 20.25 1.39 25.58
N GLU A 423 20.13 2.60 25.03
CA GLU A 423 18.85 3.33 25.03
C GLU A 423 17.79 2.63 24.17
N LEU A 424 18.17 2.15 22.97
CA LEU A 424 17.28 1.32 22.15
C LEU A 424 16.81 0.07 22.91
N LEU A 425 17.75 -0.65 23.54
CA LEU A 425 17.41 -1.83 24.33
C LEU A 425 16.46 -1.49 25.49
N ARG A 426 16.66 -0.35 26.16
CA ARG A 426 15.82 0.14 27.25
C ARG A 426 14.39 0.41 26.78
N VAL A 427 14.24 1.19 25.71
CA VAL A 427 12.93 1.59 25.19
C VAL A 427 12.17 0.37 24.66
N VAL A 428 12.84 -0.48 23.88
CA VAL A 428 12.24 -1.67 23.28
C VAL A 428 11.83 -2.70 24.34
N LEU A 429 12.68 -2.97 25.35
CA LEU A 429 12.35 -3.93 26.41
C LEU A 429 11.22 -3.41 27.32
N ASN A 430 11.24 -2.13 27.69
CA ASN A 430 10.14 -1.54 28.47
C ASN A 430 8.83 -1.58 27.68
N GLY A 431 8.86 -1.19 26.41
CA GLY A 431 7.70 -1.27 25.52
C GLY A 431 7.14 -2.69 25.43
N LEU A 432 8.01 -3.69 25.22
CA LEU A 432 7.62 -5.11 25.17
C LEU A 432 6.90 -5.59 26.44
N ILE A 433 7.37 -5.15 27.61
CA ILE A 433 6.86 -5.61 28.91
C ILE A 433 5.54 -4.92 29.27
N PHE A 434 5.44 -3.61 29.03
CA PHE A 434 4.39 -2.78 29.62
C PHE A 434 3.37 -2.23 28.61
N ARG A 435 3.69 -2.13 27.32
CA ARG A 435 2.94 -1.28 26.38
C ARG A 435 2.52 -1.96 25.09
N PHE A 436 3.42 -2.68 24.44
CA PHE A 436 3.21 -3.16 23.08
C PHE A 436 2.13 -4.25 23.00
N HIS A 437 1.40 -4.26 21.88
CA HIS A 437 0.46 -5.33 21.56
C HIS A 437 1.17 -6.69 21.46
N ASN A 438 0.47 -7.77 21.82
CA ASN A 438 1.04 -9.12 21.81
C ASN A 438 1.55 -9.54 20.43
N ASP A 439 0.95 -9.03 19.36
CA ASP A 439 1.31 -9.38 17.98
C ASP A 439 2.69 -8.85 17.57
N VAL A 440 3.22 -7.81 18.22
CA VAL A 440 4.57 -7.25 17.94
C VAL A 440 5.68 -8.01 18.68
N GLN A 441 5.33 -8.91 19.61
CA GLN A 441 6.32 -9.52 20.50
C GLN A 441 7.40 -10.31 19.76
N GLN A 442 7.04 -10.99 18.67
CA GLN A 442 8.01 -11.79 17.92
C GLN A 442 9.08 -10.90 17.27
N ASP A 443 8.67 -9.84 16.60
CA ASP A 443 9.55 -8.88 15.93
C ASP A 443 10.42 -8.13 16.94
N VAL A 444 9.84 -7.71 18.05
CA VAL A 444 10.60 -7.05 19.12
C VAL A 444 11.65 -7.95 19.76
N ASN A 445 11.34 -9.24 19.97
CA ASN A 445 12.34 -10.19 20.45
C ASN A 445 13.47 -10.41 19.43
N ASP A 446 13.16 -10.38 18.13
CA ASP A 446 14.18 -10.45 17.07
C ASP A 446 15.05 -9.19 17.06
N LEU A 447 14.44 -8.01 17.22
CA LEU A 447 15.16 -6.73 17.33
C LEU A 447 16.13 -6.72 18.52
N ILE A 448 15.68 -7.12 19.72
CA ILE A 448 16.53 -7.19 20.91
C ILE A 448 17.71 -8.14 20.66
N LEU A 449 17.46 -9.31 20.08
CA LEU A 449 18.51 -10.27 19.74
C LEU A 449 19.52 -9.65 18.76
N LYS A 450 19.05 -8.99 17.70
CA LYS A 450 19.90 -8.36 16.69
C LYS A 450 20.76 -7.24 17.29
N ILE A 451 20.20 -6.38 18.16
CA ILE A 451 20.96 -5.34 18.87
C ILE A 451 22.12 -5.98 19.66
N LEU A 452 21.85 -7.04 20.43
CA LEU A 452 22.87 -7.71 21.23
C LEU A 452 23.95 -8.37 20.36
N VAL A 453 23.56 -9.06 19.28
CA VAL A 453 24.49 -9.74 18.38
C VAL A 453 25.38 -8.73 17.65
N VAL A 454 24.80 -7.71 17.02
CA VAL A 454 25.57 -6.71 16.26
C VAL A 454 26.57 -6.00 17.14
N ALA A 455 26.14 -5.50 18.30
CA ALA A 455 27.03 -4.79 19.22
C ALA A 455 28.13 -5.68 19.80
N SER A 456 27.91 -7.00 19.94
CA SER A 456 28.94 -7.94 20.41
C SER A 456 30.04 -8.20 19.37
N THR A 457 29.77 -7.91 18.10
CA THR A 457 30.69 -8.16 16.98
C THR A 457 31.47 -6.93 16.52
N ALA A 458 31.30 -5.79 17.19
CA ALA A 458 31.92 -4.52 16.82
C ALA A 458 33.44 -4.48 17.04
N ASP A 459 33.88 -4.76 18.27
CA ASP A 459 35.30 -4.83 18.65
C ASP A 459 35.44 -5.91 19.75
N PRO A 460 36.46 -6.79 19.68
CA PRO A 460 36.85 -7.65 20.79
C PRO A 460 36.88 -6.96 22.16
N SER A 461 37.32 -5.69 22.22
CA SER A 461 37.41 -4.89 23.44
C SER A 461 36.03 -4.54 24.04
N THR A 462 34.99 -4.41 23.20
CA THR A 462 33.62 -4.06 23.60
C THR A 462 32.67 -5.26 23.56
N SER A 463 33.17 -6.48 23.36
CA SER A 463 32.36 -7.70 23.23
C SER A 463 31.40 -7.97 24.40
N ASN A 464 31.76 -7.53 25.62
CA ASN A 464 30.92 -7.65 26.82
C ASN A 464 29.93 -6.48 27.02
N LEU A 465 30.05 -5.40 26.26
CA LEU A 465 29.24 -4.20 26.40
C LEU A 465 27.72 -4.46 26.23
N PRO A 466 27.24 -5.28 25.27
CA PRO A 466 25.80 -5.54 25.12
C PRO A 466 25.19 -6.26 26.32
N VAL A 467 25.98 -7.12 26.98
CA VAL A 467 25.58 -7.80 28.22
C VAL A 467 25.48 -6.81 29.37
N GLN A 468 26.39 -5.83 29.44
CA GLN A 468 26.33 -4.75 30.43
C GLN A 468 25.09 -3.88 30.23
N TRP A 469 24.79 -3.50 28.99
CA TRP A 469 23.55 -2.79 28.65
C TRP A 469 22.31 -3.58 29.07
N LEU A 470 22.25 -4.87 28.74
CA LEU A 470 21.13 -5.71 29.15
C LEU A 470 20.98 -5.75 30.67
N ARG A 471 22.09 -5.91 31.41
CA ARG A 471 22.09 -5.90 32.88
C ARG A 471 21.57 -4.57 33.43
N GLU A 472 22.03 -3.44 32.89
CA GLU A 472 21.59 -2.10 33.28
C GLU A 472 20.08 -1.95 33.09
N VAL A 473 19.57 -2.28 31.90
CA VAL A 473 18.15 -2.16 31.56
C VAL A 473 17.27 -3.03 32.46
N VAL A 474 17.59 -4.31 32.65
CA VAL A 474 16.77 -5.21 33.47
C VAL A 474 16.85 -4.90 34.97
N THR A 475 17.96 -4.31 35.43
CA THR A 475 18.10 -3.86 36.82
C THR A 475 17.27 -2.60 37.07
N GLY A 476 17.12 -1.75 36.05
CA GLY A 476 16.25 -0.57 36.09
C GLY A 476 14.75 -0.88 36.18
N LEU A 477 14.33 -2.13 35.92
CA LEU A 477 12.94 -2.54 36.05
C LEU A 477 12.48 -2.57 37.51
N PRO A 478 11.27 -2.05 37.83
CA PRO A 478 10.74 -2.09 39.19
C PRO A 478 10.51 -3.53 39.67
N ASN A 479 10.72 -3.82 40.96
CA ASN A 479 10.49 -5.15 41.54
C ASN A 479 11.27 -6.31 40.86
N SER A 480 12.44 -6.01 40.29
CA SER A 480 13.29 -7.00 39.65
C SER A 480 14.00 -7.91 40.68
N SER A 481 14.10 -9.21 40.38
CA SER A 481 14.76 -10.18 41.25
C SER A 481 16.20 -10.39 40.79
N SER A 482 17.16 -10.13 41.68
CA SER A 482 18.59 -10.33 41.40
C SER A 482 18.91 -11.74 40.88
N LYS A 483 18.24 -12.77 41.41
CA LYS A 483 18.41 -14.16 40.97
C LYS A 483 18.01 -14.38 39.51
N GLU A 484 16.88 -13.85 39.08
CA GLU A 484 16.39 -14.02 37.71
C GLU A 484 17.17 -13.14 36.73
N ILE A 485 17.59 -11.95 37.15
CA ILE A 485 18.53 -11.10 36.39
C ILE A 485 19.83 -11.86 36.17
N ASP A 486 20.46 -12.38 37.23
CA ASP A 486 21.74 -13.10 37.09
C ASP A 486 21.59 -14.36 36.24
N ARG A 487 20.44 -15.05 36.31
CA ARG A 487 20.13 -16.19 35.43
C ARG A 487 20.08 -15.78 33.96
N LEU A 488 19.37 -14.70 33.62
CA LEU A 488 19.30 -14.16 32.27
C LEU A 488 20.71 -13.79 31.79
N ILE A 489 21.42 -12.95 32.57
CA ILE A 489 22.73 -12.44 32.20
C ILE A 489 23.74 -13.58 32.03
N ASN A 490 23.83 -14.53 32.95
CA ASN A 490 24.75 -15.67 32.82
C ASN A 490 24.46 -16.51 31.57
N THR A 491 23.18 -16.68 31.21
CA THR A 491 22.77 -17.42 30.02
C THR A 491 23.17 -16.68 28.75
N VAL A 492 22.91 -15.37 28.68
CA VAL A 492 23.24 -14.52 27.52
C VAL A 492 24.76 -14.37 27.37
N SER A 493 25.50 -14.11 28.46
CA SER A 493 26.97 -14.02 28.46
C SER A 493 27.65 -15.28 27.93
N ALA A 494 27.08 -16.46 28.19
CA ALA A 494 27.61 -17.71 27.69
C ALA A 494 27.15 -18.01 26.25
N ALA A 495 25.93 -17.63 25.87
CA ALA A 495 25.35 -17.97 24.57
C ALA A 495 25.80 -17.03 23.44
N LEU A 496 25.97 -15.74 23.73
CA LEU A 496 26.26 -14.70 22.73
C LEU A 496 27.62 -14.91 22.04
N PRO A 497 28.75 -15.16 22.74
CA PRO A 497 30.04 -15.43 22.10
C PRO A 497 30.06 -16.75 21.30
N ASN A 498 29.23 -17.72 21.72
CA ASN A 498 29.08 -19.02 21.05
C ASN A 498 28.11 -18.98 19.85
N LYS A 499 27.58 -17.80 19.50
CA LYS A 499 26.59 -17.61 18.41
C LYS A 499 25.32 -18.46 18.57
N ASP A 500 24.96 -18.81 19.81
CA ASP A 500 23.74 -19.58 20.12
C ASP A 500 22.54 -18.63 20.27
N ASN A 501 22.12 -18.08 19.12
CA ASN A 501 21.01 -17.13 19.03
C ASN A 501 19.69 -17.71 19.56
N ARG A 502 19.49 -19.03 19.43
CA ARG A 502 18.29 -19.72 19.93
C ARG A 502 18.22 -19.65 21.46
N LYS A 503 19.35 -19.86 22.13
CA LYS A 503 19.43 -19.81 23.59
C LYS A 503 19.29 -18.38 24.12
N VAL A 504 19.88 -17.38 23.45
CA VAL A 504 19.66 -15.96 23.78
C VAL A 504 18.18 -15.60 23.69
N ARG A 505 17.52 -15.95 22.56
CA ARG A 505 16.10 -15.69 22.34
C ARG A 505 15.20 -16.36 23.39
N SER A 506 15.48 -17.64 23.72
CA SER A 506 14.73 -18.34 24.77
C SER A 506 14.89 -17.64 26.13
N ALA A 507 16.12 -17.28 26.50
CA ALA A 507 16.39 -16.63 27.78
C ALA A 507 15.66 -15.29 27.92
N LEU A 508 15.68 -14.45 26.87
CA LEU A 508 14.95 -13.18 26.83
C LEU A 508 13.45 -13.39 26.98
N ARG A 509 12.86 -14.29 26.18
CA ARG A 509 11.43 -14.59 26.24
C ARG A 509 11.02 -15.13 27.61
N ASP A 510 11.81 -16.02 28.18
CA ASP A 510 11.52 -16.64 29.48
C ASP A 510 11.57 -15.57 30.59
N PHE A 511 12.55 -14.65 30.54
CA PHE A 511 12.64 -13.51 31.47
C PHE A 511 11.45 -12.56 31.34
N VAL A 512 11.13 -12.12 30.11
CA VAL A 512 10.00 -11.22 29.84
C VAL A 512 8.69 -11.87 30.31
N SER A 513 8.46 -13.13 29.98
CA SER A 513 7.25 -13.85 30.40
C SER A 513 7.16 -14.01 31.91
N TRP A 514 8.27 -14.31 32.59
CA TRP A 514 8.33 -14.36 34.05
C TRP A 514 8.02 -13.00 34.67
N TYR A 515 8.68 -11.94 34.18
CA TYR A 515 8.55 -10.60 34.72
C TYR A 515 7.12 -10.09 34.54
N SER A 516 6.56 -10.19 33.33
CA SER A 516 5.19 -9.78 33.03
C SER A 516 4.19 -10.53 33.92
N ARG A 517 4.30 -11.86 34.07
CA ARG A 517 3.39 -12.63 34.94
C ARG A 517 3.43 -12.21 36.41
N LYS A 518 4.60 -11.79 36.91
CA LYS A 518 4.82 -11.52 38.33
C LYS A 518 4.57 -10.06 38.71
N ASN A 519 4.91 -9.14 37.82
CA ASN A 519 4.97 -7.70 38.12
C ASN A 519 4.00 -6.87 37.28
N VAL A 520 3.50 -7.40 36.16
CA VAL A 520 2.53 -6.71 35.31
C VAL A 520 1.17 -7.37 35.56
N THR A 521 0.30 -6.68 36.30
CA THR A 521 -1.08 -7.14 36.50
C THR A 521 -1.79 -7.23 35.15
N PRO A 522 -2.61 -8.27 34.88
CA PRO A 522 -3.39 -8.33 33.64
C PRO A 522 -4.34 -7.12 33.58
N ARG A 523 -3.98 -6.11 32.79
CA ARG A 523 -4.75 -4.90 32.46
C ARG A 523 -5.32 -4.13 33.67
N SER A 524 -4.54 -3.23 34.22
CA SER A 524 -5.08 -2.00 34.79
C SER A 524 -5.04 -0.92 33.71
N GLU A 525 -6.18 -0.75 33.04
CA GLU A 525 -6.67 0.43 32.30
C GLU A 525 -5.82 0.98 31.14
N PHE A 526 -6.44 0.96 29.95
CA PHE A 526 -5.96 1.50 28.68
C PHE A 526 -5.67 3.00 28.73
#